data_AF-A0A520B8E3-F1
#
_entry.id   AF-A0A520B8E3-F1
#
_cell.length_a   1.000
_cell.length_b   1.000
_cell.length_c   1.000
_cell.angle_alpha   90.00
_cell.angle_beta   90.00
_cell.angle_gamma   90.00
#
_symmetry.space_group_name_H-M   'P 1'
#
loop_
_entity.id
_entity.type
_entity.pdbx_description
1 polymer ?
#
loop_
_entity_poly.entity_id
_entity_poly.type
_entity_poly.pdbx_seq_one_letter_code
_entity_poly.pdbx_strand_id
1 'polypeptide(L)'
;MRASIITLAACLALAACQGPGEKAGEAKDKADAAAAGRPYSSGGPNEKAGEAQDRATSAANKARDAQADAIKQQGDAIREEADQKADKLEAQAKQLRDEADKRASVFDQRAKAVRQ
;
A
#
# COMPACT_ATOMS: atom_id res chain seq x y z
N MET A 1 -16.44 19.07 10.39
CA MET A 1 -15.59 17.92 10.02
C MET A 1 -14.10 18.25 10.21
N ARG A 2 -13.66 18.52 11.45
CA ARG A 2 -12.24 18.86 11.76
C ARG A 2 -11.67 18.04 12.94
N ALA A 3 -12.48 17.15 13.52
CA ALA A 3 -12.11 16.35 14.68
C ALA A 3 -11.43 15.01 14.31
N SER A 4 -11.48 14.59 13.04
CA SER A 4 -11.01 13.26 12.63
C SER A 4 -9.51 13.16 12.36
N ILE A 5 -8.80 14.29 12.25
CA ILE A 5 -7.35 14.30 11.95
C ILE A 5 -6.51 14.11 13.22
N ILE A 6 -7.02 14.49 14.39
CA ILE A 6 -6.27 14.43 15.65
C ILE A 6 -6.14 12.98 16.16
N THR A 7 -7.09 12.10 15.81
CA THR A 7 -7.11 10.73 16.31
C THR A 7 -6.02 9.83 15.69
N LEU A 8 -5.58 10.12 14.46
CA LEU A 8 -4.58 9.28 13.78
C LEU A 8 -3.14 9.50 14.30
N ALA A 9 -2.87 10.67 14.89
CA ALA A 9 -1.56 10.98 15.48
C ALA A 9 -1.32 10.27 16.82
N ALA A 10 -2.38 9.94 17.57
CA ALA A 10 -2.26 9.30 18.88
C ALA A 10 -1.85 7.82 18.79
N CYS A 11 -2.27 7.10 17.74
CA CYS A 11 -1.92 5.67 17.58
C CYS A 11 -0.43 5.45 17.25
N LEU A 12 0.25 6.44 16.68
CA LEU A 12 1.70 6.37 16.41
C LEU A 12 2.56 6.56 17.66
N ALA A 13 2.01 7.11 18.74
CA ALA A 13 2.73 7.31 20.00
C ALA A 13 2.77 6.05 20.88
N LEU A 14 1.83 5.12 20.71
CA LEU A 14 1.75 3.90 21.52
C LEU A 14 2.62 2.73 21.01
N ALA A 15 3.10 2.79 19.76
CA ALA A 15 4.09 1.85 19.25
C ALA A 15 5.53 2.20 19.67
N ALA A 16 5.72 3.33 20.36
CA ALA A 16 7.00 3.77 20.93
C ALA A 16 7.21 3.28 22.37
N CYS A 17 6.33 2.42 22.89
CA CYS A 17 6.60 1.75 24.16
C CYS A 17 7.58 0.58 23.91
N GLN A 18 8.88 0.88 23.97
CA GLN A 18 10.00 -0.05 23.95
C GLN A 18 10.30 -0.71 22.60
N GLY A 19 10.98 0.04 21.73
CA GLY A 19 11.59 -0.50 20.51
C GLY A 19 12.77 -1.46 20.80
N PRO A 20 13.24 -2.25 19.80
CA PRO A 20 14.32 -3.20 20.00
C PRO A 20 15.64 -2.56 20.46
N GLY A 21 15.98 -1.40 19.92
CA GLY A 21 17.15 -0.62 20.33
C GLY A 21 17.02 -0.11 21.75
N GLU A 22 15.87 0.46 22.10
CA GLU A 22 15.54 0.94 23.45
C GLU A 22 15.69 -0.18 24.49
N LYS A 23 15.13 -1.38 24.23
CA LYS A 23 15.25 -2.55 25.11
C LYS A 23 16.69 -3.02 25.29
N ALA A 24 17.47 -3.04 24.19
CA ALA A 24 18.88 -3.41 24.25
C ALA A 24 19.69 -2.37 25.04
N GLY A 25 19.34 -1.09 24.92
CA GLY A 25 19.92 0.00 25.69
C GLY A 25 19.59 -0.08 27.17
N GLU A 26 18.32 -0.30 27.52
CA GLU A 26 17.85 -0.52 28.89
C GLU A 26 18.58 -1.70 29.55
N ALA A 27 18.77 -2.81 28.84
CA ALA A 27 19.49 -3.97 29.36
C ALA A 27 20.97 -3.64 29.69
N LYS A 28 21.63 -2.82 28.86
CA LYS A 28 23.00 -2.35 29.12
C LYS A 28 23.03 -1.40 30.32
N ASP A 29 22.13 -0.43 30.37
CA ASP A 29 22.07 0.53 31.48
C ASP A 29 21.78 -0.17 32.82
N LYS A 30 20.94 -1.22 32.81
CA LYS A 30 20.70 -2.08 33.99
C LYS A 30 21.96 -2.82 34.42
N ALA A 31 22.71 -3.39 33.47
CA ALA A 31 23.95 -4.10 33.76
C ALA A 31 25.03 -3.16 34.33
N ASP A 32 25.17 -1.96 33.76
CA ASP A 32 26.12 -0.95 34.22
C ASP A 32 25.76 -0.42 35.62
N ALA A 33 24.48 -0.16 35.88
CA ALA A 33 24.00 0.24 37.21
C ALA A 33 24.26 -0.86 38.25
N ALA A 34 23.97 -2.12 37.92
CA ALA A 34 24.23 -3.26 38.78
C ALA A 34 25.73 -3.43 39.08
N ALA A 35 26.59 -3.31 38.07
CA ALA A 35 28.05 -3.36 38.23
C ALA A 35 28.59 -2.21 39.10
N ALA A 36 27.98 -1.03 39.01
CA ALA A 36 28.31 0.13 39.83
C ALA A 36 27.72 0.09 41.25
N GLY A 37 26.93 -0.93 41.59
CA GLY A 37 26.22 -1.03 42.87
C GLY A 37 25.16 0.07 43.07
N ARG A 38 24.63 0.63 41.97
CA ARG A 38 23.63 1.70 41.99
C ARG A 38 22.27 1.16 41.56
N PRO A 39 21.17 1.66 42.12
CA PRO A 39 19.85 1.35 41.58
C PRO A 39 19.74 1.90 40.16
N TYR A 40 19.23 1.08 39.25
CA TYR A 40 18.89 1.53 37.91
C TYR A 40 17.63 2.40 37.95
N SER A 41 17.64 3.48 37.18
CA SER A 41 16.48 4.32 36.91
C SER A 41 16.25 4.33 35.40
N SER A 42 14.99 4.23 34.97
CA SER A 42 14.60 4.31 33.56
C SER A 42 15.10 5.60 32.90
N GLY A 43 15.32 5.55 31.58
CA GLY A 43 15.81 6.67 30.79
C GLY A 43 17.34 6.82 30.82
N GLY A 44 18.04 5.69 30.90
CA GLY A 44 19.50 5.65 30.84
C GLY A 44 20.07 6.11 29.47
N PRO A 45 21.37 6.40 29.39
CA PRO A 45 21.97 6.91 28.16
C PRO A 45 21.92 5.91 27.00
N ASN A 46 22.10 4.61 27.25
CA ASN A 46 22.02 3.60 26.20
C ASN A 46 20.57 3.39 25.75
N GLU A 47 19.62 3.38 26.68
CA GLU A 47 18.18 3.32 26.41
C GLU A 47 17.72 4.46 25.49
N LYS A 48 18.10 5.71 25.80
CA LYS A 48 17.79 6.89 24.97
C LYS A 48 18.43 6.84 23.59
N ALA A 49 19.66 6.35 23.49
CA ALA A 49 20.33 6.15 22.21
C ALA A 49 19.59 5.08 21.36
N GLY A 50 19.15 4.00 22.00
CA GLY A 50 18.32 2.97 21.39
C GLY A 50 16.98 3.50 20.89
N GLU A 51 16.26 4.27 21.72
CA GLU A 51 15.00 4.92 21.34
C GLU A 51 15.17 5.86 20.14
N ALA A 52 16.27 6.63 20.10
CA ALA A 52 16.58 7.50 18.97
C ALA A 52 16.82 6.69 17.68
N GLN A 53 17.55 5.58 17.78
CA GLN A 53 17.76 4.67 16.65
C GLN A 53 16.45 4.06 16.16
N ASP A 54 15.61 3.56 17.07
CA ASP A 54 14.32 2.96 16.73
C ASP A 54 13.40 3.97 16.04
N ARG A 55 13.37 5.22 16.50
CA ARG A 55 12.63 6.31 15.84
C ARG A 55 13.14 6.59 14.43
N ALA A 56 14.46 6.64 14.23
CA ALA A 56 15.05 6.84 12.92
C ALA A 56 14.72 5.69 11.96
N THR A 57 14.83 4.44 12.42
CA THR A 57 14.47 3.26 11.64
C THR A 57 12.97 3.24 11.30
N SER A 58 12.11 3.55 12.25
CA SER A 58 10.66 3.65 12.03
C SER A 58 10.32 4.71 10.97
N ALA A 59 10.95 5.89 11.04
CA ALA A 59 10.76 6.94 10.05
C ALA A 59 11.24 6.51 8.65
N ALA A 60 12.40 5.86 8.56
CA ALA A 60 12.91 5.33 7.30
C ALA A 60 11.98 4.26 6.70
N ASN A 61 11.45 3.36 7.52
CA ASN A 61 10.51 2.33 7.07
C ASN A 61 9.20 2.95 6.58
N LYS A 62 8.61 3.90 7.33
CA LYS A 62 7.41 4.62 6.88
C LYS A 62 7.60 5.33 5.54
N ALA A 63 8.78 5.91 5.31
CA ALA A 63 9.10 6.53 4.02
C ALA A 63 9.16 5.51 2.89
N ARG A 64 9.74 4.33 3.14
CA ARG A 64 9.78 3.21 2.17
C ARG A 64 8.38 2.66 1.90
N ASP A 65 7.56 2.48 2.93
CA ASP A 65 6.18 2.00 2.80
C ASP A 65 5.35 2.98 1.97
N ALA A 66 5.47 4.29 2.25
CA ALA A 66 4.80 5.33 1.45
C ALA A 66 5.25 5.31 -0.03
N GLN A 67 6.54 5.07 -0.28
CA GLN A 67 7.05 4.92 -1.64
C GLN A 67 6.50 3.66 -2.32
N ALA A 68 6.43 2.54 -1.61
CA ALA A 68 5.87 1.29 -2.12
C ALA A 68 4.38 1.43 -2.45
N ASP A 69 3.61 2.10 -1.59
CA ASP A 69 2.19 2.39 -1.82
C ASP A 69 1.99 3.28 -3.05
N ALA A 70 2.84 4.30 -3.23
CA ALA A 70 2.78 5.15 -4.43
C ALA A 70 3.06 4.35 -5.71
N ILE A 71 4.04 3.44 -5.71
CA ILE A 71 4.33 2.56 -6.85
C ILE A 71 3.15 1.61 -7.11
N LYS A 72 2.55 1.06 -6.05
CA LYS A 72 1.38 0.17 -6.16
C LYS A 72 0.20 0.91 -6.80
N GLN A 73 -0.08 2.13 -6.36
CA GLN A 73 -1.14 2.97 -6.94
C GLN A 73 -0.90 3.27 -8.42
N GLN A 74 0.35 3.54 -8.82
CA GLN A 74 0.69 3.70 -10.23
C GLN A 74 0.42 2.42 -11.04
N GLY A 75 0.80 1.27 -10.49
CA GLY A 75 0.53 -0.03 -11.12
C GLY A 75 -0.96 -0.32 -11.27
N ASP A 76 -1.75 -0.04 -10.25
CA ASP A 76 -3.21 -0.22 -10.27
C ASP A 76 -3.87 0.73 -11.28
N ALA A 77 -3.42 1.98 -11.37
CA ALA A 77 -3.91 2.92 -12.38
C ALA A 77 -3.61 2.46 -13.82
N ILE A 78 -2.40 1.93 -14.07
CA ILE A 78 -2.03 1.38 -15.39
C ILE A 78 -2.90 0.16 -15.72
N ARG A 79 -3.17 -0.71 -14.74
CA ARG A 79 -4.04 -1.88 -14.93
C ARG A 79 -5.46 -1.43 -15.29
N GLU A 80 -6.01 -0.49 -14.52
CA GLU A 80 -7.36 0.03 -14.78
C GLU A 80 -7.47 0.69 -16.16
N GLU A 81 -6.47 1.48 -16.57
CA GLU A 81 -6.43 2.07 -17.92
C GLU A 81 -6.38 0.98 -19.01
N ALA A 82 -5.62 -0.09 -18.80
CA ALA A 82 -5.54 -1.21 -19.73
C ALA A 82 -6.88 -1.96 -19.83
N ASP A 83 -7.53 -2.22 -18.70
CA ASP A 83 -8.84 -2.89 -18.64
C ASP A 83 -9.91 -2.05 -19.37
N GLN A 84 -9.96 -0.74 -19.13
CA GLN A 84 -10.88 0.16 -19.84
C GLN A 84 -10.64 0.17 -21.36
N LYS A 85 -9.38 0.10 -21.80
CA LYS A 85 -9.05 -0.01 -23.23
C LYS A 85 -9.50 -1.35 -23.80
N ALA A 86 -9.31 -2.44 -23.05
CA ALA A 86 -9.73 -3.78 -23.45
C ALA A 86 -11.26 -3.84 -23.61
N ASP A 87 -12.01 -3.34 -22.64
CA ASP A 87 -13.49 -3.28 -22.68
C ASP A 87 -13.99 -2.49 -23.90
N LYS A 88 -13.34 -1.36 -24.20
CA LYS A 88 -13.66 -0.56 -25.38
C LYS A 88 -13.42 -1.32 -26.68
N LEU A 89 -12.29 -2.03 -26.79
CA LEU A 89 -11.97 -2.84 -27.97
C LEU A 89 -12.96 -4.00 -28.11
N GLU A 90 -13.34 -4.64 -27.02
CA GLU A 90 -14.34 -5.71 -27.02
C GLU A 90 -15.71 -5.20 -27.49
N ALA A 91 -16.14 -4.03 -26.98
CA ALA A 91 -17.37 -3.39 -27.42
C ALA A 91 -17.35 -3.05 -28.93
N GLN A 92 -16.23 -2.53 -29.43
CA GLN A 92 -16.04 -2.25 -30.86
C GLN A 92 -16.08 -3.54 -31.70
N ALA A 93 -15.40 -4.59 -31.25
CA ALA A 93 -15.40 -5.89 -31.94
C ALA A 93 -16.80 -6.50 -31.98
N LYS A 94 -17.58 -6.37 -30.90
CA LYS A 94 -18.97 -6.81 -30.85
C LYS A 94 -19.83 -6.04 -31.86
N GLN A 95 -19.72 -4.72 -31.91
CA GLN A 95 -20.46 -3.90 -32.88
C GLN A 95 -20.15 -4.30 -34.33
N LEU A 96 -18.87 -4.54 -34.64
CA LEU A 96 -18.46 -4.98 -35.98
C LEU A 96 -19.05 -6.35 -36.35
N ARG A 97 -19.07 -7.30 -35.41
CA ARG A 97 -19.69 -8.61 -35.61
C ARG A 97 -21.20 -8.48 -35.83
N ASP A 98 -21.88 -7.69 -35.01
CA ASP A 98 -23.32 -7.46 -35.14
C ASP A 98 -23.68 -6.81 -36.49
N GLU A 99 -22.85 -5.89 -36.98
CA GLU A 99 -23.03 -5.30 -38.32
C GLU A 99 -22.80 -6.32 -39.44
N ALA A 100 -21.74 -7.12 -39.34
CA ALA A 100 -21.45 -8.19 -40.29
C ALA A 100 -22.58 -9.22 -40.36
N ASP A 101 -23.11 -9.63 -39.21
CA ASP A 101 -24.22 -10.58 -39.10
C ASP A 101 -25.50 -10.01 -39.73
N LYS A 102 -25.80 -8.73 -39.49
CA LYS A 102 -26.93 -8.05 -40.16
C LYS A 102 -26.75 -8.08 -41.68
N ARG A 103 -25.57 -7.73 -42.19
CA ARG A 103 -25.30 -7.76 -43.63
C ARG A 103 -25.42 -9.17 -44.20
N ALA A 104 -24.87 -10.17 -43.52
CA ALA A 104 -24.97 -11.57 -43.92
C ALA A 104 -26.44 -12.03 -43.99
N SER A 105 -27.27 -11.65 -43.00
CA SER A 105 -28.68 -12.01 -43.00
C SER A 105 -29.47 -11.44 -44.19
N VAL A 106 -29.12 -10.24 -44.66
CA VAL A 106 -29.73 -9.66 -45.87
C VAL A 106 -29.39 -10.48 -47.11
N PHE A 107 -28.13 -10.92 -47.24
CA PHE A 107 -27.73 -11.77 -48.36
C PHE A 107 -28.37 -13.14 -48.29
N ASP A 108 -28.48 -13.74 -47.11
CA ASP A 108 -29.17 -15.02 -46.91
C ASP A 108 -30.66 -14.93 -47.31
N GLN A 109 -31.35 -13.86 -46.91
CA GLN A 109 -32.74 -13.62 -47.32
C GLN A 109 -32.88 -13.46 -48.84
N ARG A 110 -31.97 -12.70 -49.49
CA ARG A 110 -31.95 -12.57 -50.95
C ARG A 110 -31.70 -13.91 -51.63
N ALA A 111 -30.77 -14.71 -51.14
CA ALA A 111 -30.49 -16.04 -51.68
C ALA A 111 -31.70 -16.98 -51.55
N LYS A 112 -32.42 -16.92 -50.42
CA LYS A 112 -33.67 -17.67 -50.23
C LYS A 112 -34.76 -17.24 -51.20
N ALA A 113 -34.93 -15.93 -51.44
CA ALA A 113 -35.93 -15.41 -52.37
C ALA A 113 -35.70 -15.85 -53.82
N VAL A 114 -34.44 -15.99 -54.25
CA VAL A 114 -34.10 -16.45 -55.61
C VAL A 114 -34.35 -17.96 -55.81
N ARG A 115 -34.42 -18.75 -54.74
CA ARG A 115 -34.66 -20.20 -54.80
C ARG A 115 -36.14 -20.59 -54.80
N GLN A 116 -37.05 -19.63 -54.62
CA GLN A 116 -38.50 -19.83 -54.69
C GLN A 116 -38.99 -19.65 -56.13
#